data_AF-A0A5A7MSZ2-F1
#
_entry.id   AF-A0A5A7MSZ2-F1
#
_cell.length_a   1.000
_cell.length_b   1.000
_cell.length_c   1.000
_cell.angle_alpha   90.00
_cell.angle_beta   90.00
_cell.angle_gamma   90.00
#
_symmetry.space_group_name_H-M   'P 1'
#
loop_
_entity.id
_entity.type
_entity.pdbx_description
1 polymer ?
#
loop_
_entity_poly.entity_id
_entity_poly.type
_entity_poly.pdbx_seq_one_letter_code
_entity_poly.pdbx_strand_id
1 'polypeptide(L)'
;MNIHEYQAKSLLKKYGAAVLGGGVAYTPAEAVDAAKALGGPVWVVKAQIHAGGRGKGGGVKVVKSIQEVEDCARNMLGMQLVTHQTGPEGKEVRRVYIEDAAPLIKSFICRFLWIGHPGVRRSSPPPKAGWISRKWRPKRRKKSIPSPSTRPRA
;
A
#
# COMPACT_ATOMS: atom_id res chain seq x y z
N MET A 1 -9.73 12.96 8.15
CA MET A 1 -10.36 12.56 6.87
C MET A 1 -9.60 11.37 6.31
N ASN A 2 -10.31 10.34 5.82
CA ASN A 2 -9.70 9.17 5.18
C ASN A 2 -9.99 9.20 3.67
N ILE A 3 -9.15 8.53 2.89
CA ILE A 3 -9.36 8.33 1.44
C ILE A 3 -9.37 6.84 1.13
N HIS A 4 -10.04 6.46 0.04
CA HIS A 4 -10.06 5.09 -0.45
C HIS A 4 -8.72 4.68 -1.08
N GLU A 5 -8.52 3.36 -1.21
CA GLU A 5 -7.29 2.78 -1.79
C GLU A 5 -7.04 3.29 -3.20
N TYR A 6 -8.06 3.35 -4.07
CA TYR A 6 -7.90 3.84 -5.44
C TYR A 6 -7.47 5.31 -5.50
N GLN A 7 -7.95 6.14 -4.56
CA GLN A 7 -7.58 7.56 -4.47
C GLN A 7 -6.13 7.71 -4.00
N ALA A 8 -5.73 6.92 -3.00
CA ALA A 8 -4.36 6.88 -2.51
C ALA A 8 -3.39 6.43 -3.62
N LYS A 9 -3.74 5.38 -4.39
CA LYS A 9 -2.93 4.93 -5.54
C LYS A 9 -2.82 5.98 -6.63
N SER A 10 -3.93 6.66 -6.97
CA SER A 10 -3.91 7.76 -7.93
C SER A 10 -2.97 8.88 -7.47
N LEU A 11 -3.00 9.24 -6.19
CA LEU A 11 -2.09 10.24 -5.62
C LEU A 11 -0.63 9.78 -5.68
N LEU A 12 -0.33 8.56 -5.23
CA LEU A 12 1.02 8.00 -5.26
C LEU A 12 1.59 7.94 -6.69
N LYS A 13 0.76 7.53 -7.66
CA LYS A 13 1.12 7.49 -9.08
C LYS A 13 1.48 8.88 -9.62
N LYS A 14 0.74 9.93 -9.23
CA LYS A 14 1.03 11.33 -9.62
C LYS A 14 2.41 11.81 -9.14
N TYR A 15 2.92 11.25 -8.04
CA TYR A 15 4.26 11.55 -7.51
C TYR A 15 5.32 10.51 -7.91
N GLY A 16 5.05 9.67 -8.91
CA GLY A 16 6.03 8.75 -9.48
C GLY A 16 6.27 7.46 -8.68
N ALA A 17 5.45 7.15 -7.68
CA ALA A 17 5.54 5.87 -7.00
C ALA A 17 5.03 4.73 -7.89
N ALA A 18 5.75 3.61 -7.90
CA ALA A 18 5.31 2.41 -8.61
C ALA A 18 4.05 1.83 -7.94
N VAL A 19 2.94 1.86 -8.67
CA VAL A 19 1.67 1.23 -8.29
C VAL A 19 1.17 0.38 -9.45
N LEU A 20 0.48 -0.72 -9.15
CA LEU A 20 -0.11 -1.57 -10.18
C LEU A 20 -1.24 -0.83 -10.92
N GLY A 21 -1.47 -1.24 -12.16
CA GLY A 21 -2.59 -0.76 -12.96
C GLY A 21 -3.91 -1.14 -12.31
N GLY A 22 -4.88 -0.23 -12.33
CA GLY A 22 -6.22 -0.55 -11.90
C GLY A 22 -7.25 0.52 -12.22
N GLY A 23 -8.52 0.13 -12.13
CA GLY A 23 -9.69 0.96 -12.40
C GLY A 23 -10.72 0.84 -11.28
N VAL A 24 -11.38 1.96 -10.97
CA VAL A 24 -12.56 1.94 -10.09
C VAL A 24 -13.79 1.63 -10.91
N ALA A 25 -14.71 0.86 -10.33
CA ALA A 25 -15.98 0.53 -10.94
C ALA A 25 -17.12 0.67 -9.93
N TYR A 26 -18.23 1.24 -10.39
CA TYR A 26 -19.48 1.43 -9.65
C TYR A 26 -20.56 0.43 -10.11
N THR A 27 -20.34 -0.20 -11.25
CA THR A 27 -21.22 -1.25 -11.80
C THR A 27 -20.41 -2.48 -12.22
N PRO A 28 -21.04 -3.67 -12.36
CA PRO A 28 -20.36 -4.85 -12.89
C PRO A 28 -19.83 -4.65 -14.31
N ALA A 29 -20.55 -3.89 -15.15
CA ALA A 29 -20.11 -3.56 -16.50
C ALA A 29 -18.82 -2.73 -16.50
N GLU A 30 -18.76 -1.68 -15.67
CA GLU A 30 -17.53 -0.88 -15.51
C GLU A 30 -16.35 -1.73 -14.99
N ALA A 31 -16.62 -2.74 -14.16
CA ALA A 31 -15.58 -3.64 -13.67
C ALA A 31 -15.01 -4.51 -14.80
N VAL A 32 -15.88 -4.98 -15.71
CA VAL A 32 -15.48 -5.69 -16.92
C VAL A 32 -14.65 -4.78 -17.84
N ASP A 33 -15.09 -3.55 -18.06
CA ASP A 33 -14.37 -2.60 -18.90
C ASP A 33 -12.99 -2.26 -18.32
N ALA A 34 -12.90 -2.07 -17.00
CA ALA A 34 -11.63 -1.88 -16.31
C ALA A 34 -10.70 -3.10 -16.48
N ALA A 35 -11.20 -4.32 -16.33
CA ALA A 35 -10.40 -5.53 -16.54
C ALA A 35 -9.92 -5.68 -17.99
N LYS A 36 -10.78 -5.39 -18.97
CA LYS A 36 -10.42 -5.40 -20.39
C LYS A 36 -9.34 -4.37 -20.72
N ALA A 37 -9.43 -3.17 -20.14
CA ALA A 37 -8.45 -2.11 -20.33
C ALA A 37 -7.08 -2.43 -19.72
N LEU A 38 -7.07 -3.18 -18.61
CA LEU A 38 -5.84 -3.68 -17.98
C LEU A 38 -5.21 -4.82 -18.80
N GLY A 39 -6.03 -5.68 -19.39
CA GLY A 39 -5.58 -6.89 -20.06
C GLY A 39 -5.01 -7.92 -19.08
N GLY A 40 -4.28 -8.90 -19.61
CA GLY A 40 -3.69 -9.98 -18.83
C GLY A 40 -4.70 -11.09 -18.46
N PRO A 41 -4.25 -12.17 -17.80
CA PRO A 41 -5.12 -13.30 -17.49
C PRO A 41 -5.69 -13.32 -16.08
N VAL A 42 -5.21 -12.46 -15.17
CA VAL A 42 -5.57 -12.51 -13.75
C VAL A 42 -5.72 -11.10 -13.18
N TRP A 43 -6.82 -10.86 -12.47
CA TRP A 43 -7.13 -9.60 -11.82
C TRP A 43 -7.48 -9.80 -10.35
N VAL A 44 -7.53 -8.71 -9.60
CA VAL A 44 -7.99 -8.68 -8.22
C VAL A 44 -9.16 -7.71 -8.09
N VAL A 45 -10.32 -8.20 -7.67
CA VAL A 45 -11.51 -7.40 -7.36
C VAL A 45 -11.50 -7.04 -5.88
N LYS A 46 -11.47 -5.74 -5.57
CA LYS A 46 -11.31 -5.22 -4.20
C LYS A 46 -12.43 -4.28 -3.82
N ALA A 47 -13.25 -4.66 -2.85
CA ALA A 47 -14.24 -3.78 -2.24
C ALA A 47 -13.58 -2.52 -1.67
N GLN A 48 -14.17 -1.35 -1.95
CA GLN A 48 -13.64 -0.06 -1.51
C GLN A 48 -14.43 0.48 -0.32
N ILE A 49 -13.94 0.18 0.88
CA ILE A 49 -14.39 0.79 2.15
C ILE A 49 -13.17 1.34 2.90
N HIS A 50 -13.38 2.27 3.84
CA HIS A 50 -12.28 2.85 4.61
C HIS A 50 -11.68 1.88 5.65
N ALA A 51 -12.48 0.93 6.12
CA ALA A 51 -12.00 -0.08 7.06
C ALA A 51 -11.07 -1.09 6.37
N GLY A 52 -10.04 -1.50 7.12
CA GLY A 52 -9.14 -2.60 6.77
C GLY A 52 -9.75 -3.98 7.06
N GLY A 53 -8.96 -5.04 6.92
CA GLY A 53 -9.43 -6.42 7.16
C GLY A 53 -10.30 -7.01 6.04
N ARG A 54 -10.49 -6.27 4.93
CA ARG A 54 -11.33 -6.65 3.78
C ARG A 54 -11.04 -8.04 3.21
N GLY A 55 -9.77 -8.45 3.18
CA GLY A 55 -9.40 -9.78 2.66
C GLY A 55 -10.01 -10.94 3.46
N LYS A 56 -9.98 -10.86 4.80
CA LYS A 56 -10.63 -11.85 5.67
C LYS A 56 -12.16 -11.76 5.62
N GLY A 57 -12.70 -10.56 5.38
CA GLY A 57 -14.14 -10.33 5.20
C GLY A 57 -14.68 -10.69 3.81
N GLY A 58 -13.86 -11.24 2.91
CA GLY A 58 -14.29 -11.60 1.56
C GLY A 58 -14.36 -10.45 0.54
N GLY A 59 -13.99 -9.23 0.93
CA GLY A 59 -13.96 -8.05 0.06
C GLY A 59 -12.70 -7.93 -0.82
N VAL A 60 -11.92 -9.01 -0.97
CA VAL A 60 -10.78 -9.10 -1.89
C VAL A 60 -10.79 -10.49 -2.53
N LYS A 61 -10.88 -10.56 -3.87
CA LYS A 61 -10.91 -11.81 -4.62
C LYS A 61 -9.96 -11.75 -5.81
N VAL A 62 -9.20 -12.82 -6.02
CA VAL A 62 -8.38 -13.01 -7.22
C VAL A 62 -9.22 -13.79 -8.22
N VAL A 63 -9.27 -13.31 -9.47
CA VAL A 63 -10.11 -13.84 -10.55
C VAL A 63 -9.28 -14.05 -11.81
N LYS A 64 -9.63 -15.04 -12.60
CA LYS A 64 -8.85 -15.51 -13.77
C LYS A 64 -9.60 -15.38 -15.10
N SER A 65 -10.80 -14.81 -15.08
CA SER A 65 -11.59 -14.58 -16.28
C SER A 65 -12.40 -13.29 -16.15
N ILE A 66 -12.78 -12.70 -17.28
CA ILE A 66 -13.65 -11.53 -17.31
C ILE A 66 -15.03 -11.84 -16.71
N GLN A 67 -15.54 -13.05 -16.91
CA GLN A 67 -16.80 -13.48 -16.30
C GLN A 67 -16.71 -13.49 -14.78
N GLU A 68 -15.62 -14.02 -14.22
CA GLU A 68 -15.39 -14.00 -12.77
C GLU A 68 -15.24 -12.57 -12.22
N VAL A 69 -14.68 -11.63 -12.99
CA VAL A 69 -14.65 -10.20 -12.62
C VAL A 69 -16.07 -9.67 -12.45
N GLU A 70 -16.94 -9.91 -13.44
CA GLU A 70 -18.31 -9.44 -13.43
C GLU A 70 -19.10 -10.03 -12.26
N ASP A 71 -19.03 -11.34 -12.08
CA ASP A 71 -19.76 -12.04 -11.01
C ASP A 71 -19.27 -11.62 -9.63
N CYS A 72 -17.95 -11.45 -9.44
CA CYS A 72 -17.39 -10.91 -8.20
C CYS A 72 -17.87 -9.47 -7.95
N ALA A 73 -17.85 -8.61 -8.97
CA ALA A 73 -18.30 -7.23 -8.83
C ALA A 73 -19.80 -7.17 -8.51
N ARG A 74 -20.63 -7.98 -9.17
CA ARG A 74 -22.07 -8.09 -8.91
C ARG A 74 -22.37 -8.50 -7.47
N ASN A 75 -21.63 -9.48 -6.94
CA ASN A 75 -21.80 -9.96 -5.58
C ASN A 75 -21.24 -8.98 -4.54
N MET A 76 -20.19 -8.22 -4.86
CA MET A 76 -19.59 -7.25 -3.94
C MET A 76 -20.34 -5.92 -3.91
N LEU A 77 -20.89 -5.44 -5.03
CA LEU A 77 -21.59 -4.16 -5.04
C LEU A 77 -22.93 -4.27 -4.30
N GLY A 78 -23.16 -3.39 -3.33
CA GLY A 78 -24.35 -3.37 -2.49
C GLY A 78 -24.29 -4.30 -1.26
N MET A 79 -23.28 -5.18 -1.14
CA MET A 79 -23.14 -6.01 0.05
C MET A 79 -22.74 -5.20 1.29
N GLN A 80 -23.16 -5.66 2.47
CA GLN A 80 -22.62 -5.22 3.75
C GLN A 80 -21.32 -5.98 4.07
N LEU A 81 -20.18 -5.32 3.89
CA LEU A 81 -18.88 -5.94 4.16
C LEU A 81 -18.54 -5.83 5.65
N VAL A 82 -18.59 -6.96 6.34
CA VAL A 82 -18.18 -7.10 7.74
C VAL A 82 -16.69 -7.44 7.80
N THR A 83 -15.97 -6.68 8.61
CA THR A 83 -14.56 -6.87 8.93
C THR A 83 -14.37 -6.66 10.43
N HIS A 84 -13.22 -7.05 10.96
CA HIS A 84 -12.87 -6.76 12.36
C HIS A 84 -12.89 -5.25 12.68
N GLN A 85 -12.74 -4.36 11.68
CA GLN A 85 -12.70 -2.91 11.87
C GLN A 85 -14.03 -2.20 11.58
N THR A 86 -15.01 -2.86 10.96
CA THR A 86 -16.34 -2.28 10.70
C THR A 86 -17.37 -2.64 11.74
N GLY A 87 -17.09 -3.57 12.67
CA GLY A 87 -18.11 -4.11 13.56
C GLY A 87 -19.14 -5.00 12.85
N PRO A 88 -20.12 -5.55 13.61
CA PRO A 88 -21.18 -6.42 13.10
C PRO A 88 -22.10 -5.74 12.08
N GLU A 89 -22.23 -4.42 12.13
CA GLU A 89 -23.01 -3.62 11.17
C GLU A 89 -22.43 -3.63 9.76
N GLY A 90 -21.12 -3.85 9.65
CA GLY A 90 -20.40 -3.83 8.38
C GLY A 90 -20.39 -2.47 7.69
N LYS A 91 -19.93 -2.46 6.44
CA LYS A 91 -20.00 -1.26 5.58
C LYS A 91 -20.46 -1.63 4.18
N GLU A 92 -21.44 -0.88 3.69
CA GLU A 92 -21.93 -1.00 2.33
C GLU A 92 -20.83 -0.76 1.31
N VAL A 93 -20.65 -1.71 0.41
CA VAL A 93 -19.68 -1.63 -0.68
C VAL A 93 -20.35 -0.96 -1.89
N ARG A 94 -20.07 0.33 -2.08
CA ARG A 94 -20.65 1.13 -3.18
C ARG A 94 -19.79 1.18 -4.44
N ARG A 95 -18.58 0.63 -4.37
CA ARG A 95 -17.62 0.61 -5.47
C ARG A 95 -16.57 -0.46 -5.24
N VAL A 96 -16.02 -0.98 -6.32
CA VAL A 96 -14.91 -1.93 -6.33
C VAL A 96 -13.73 -1.34 -7.09
N TYR A 97 -12.55 -1.88 -6.82
CA TYR A 97 -11.33 -1.56 -7.55
C TYR A 97 -10.80 -2.83 -8.20
N ILE A 98 -10.63 -2.78 -9.51
CA ILE A 98 -10.07 -3.85 -10.32
C ILE A 98 -8.59 -3.54 -10.50
N GLU A 99 -7.72 -4.47 -10.14
CA GLU A 99 -6.28 -4.29 -10.22
C GLU A 99 -5.62 -5.47 -10.91
N ASP A 100 -4.50 -5.21 -11.59
CA ASP A 100 -3.62 -6.26 -12.10
C ASP A 100 -3.15 -7.19 -10.97
N ALA A 101 -3.09 -8.48 -11.28
CA ALA A 101 -2.40 -9.43 -10.41
C ALA A 101 -0.89 -9.37 -10.63
N ALA A 102 -0.13 -9.36 -9.53
CA ALA A 102 1.32 -9.49 -9.56
C ALA A 102 1.76 -10.63 -8.63
N PRO A 103 2.80 -11.42 -9.01
CA PRO A 103 3.32 -12.46 -8.16
C PRO A 103 3.91 -11.87 -6.87
N LEU A 104 3.43 -12.34 -5.72
CA LEU A 104 3.93 -11.91 -4.42
C LEU A 104 5.06 -12.82 -3.95
N ILE A 105 6.30 -12.38 -4.11
CA ILE A 105 7.49 -13.11 -3.64
C ILE A 105 7.83 -12.73 -2.19
N LYS A 106 7.72 -11.43 -1.88
CA LYS A 106 8.04 -10.88 -0.56
C LYS A 106 7.19 -9.64 -0.30
N SER A 107 6.79 -9.43 0.96
CA SER A 107 6.05 -8.25 1.40
C SER A 107 6.78 -7.53 2.53
N PHE A 108 6.59 -6.21 2.61
CA PHE A 108 7.13 -5.34 3.64
C PHE A 108 6.04 -4.38 4.12
N ILE A 109 6.15 -3.92 5.36
CA ILE A 109 5.28 -2.87 5.92
C ILE A 109 6.05 -1.55 5.89
N CYS A 110 5.44 -0.52 5.30
CA CYS A 110 5.95 0.85 5.30
C CYS A 110 4.83 1.79 5.76
N ARG A 111 5.12 2.62 6.78
CA ARG A 111 4.18 3.63 7.29
C ARG A 111 4.95 4.87 7.71
N PHE A 112 4.46 6.03 7.29
CA PHE A 112 4.91 7.32 7.78
C PHE A 112 3.82 7.89 8.68
N LEU A 113 4.18 8.24 9.90
CA LEU A 113 3.29 8.89 10.85
C LEU A 113 4.04 10.06 11.46
N TRP A 114 3.38 11.21 11.52
CA TRP A 114 3.90 12.32 12.30
C TRP A 114 3.87 11.96 13.78
N ILE A 115 5.03 11.95 14.42
CA ILE A 115 5.14 11.83 15.87
C ILE A 115 5.18 13.26 16.40
N GLY A 116 4.08 13.71 16.99
CA GLY A 116 4.03 15.02 17.63
C GLY A 116 5.08 15.12 18.74
N HIS A 117 5.74 16.27 18.84
CA HIS A 117 6.64 16.54 19.95
C HIS A 117 5.82 16.90 21.19
N PRO A 118 5.92 16.15 22.32
CA PRO A 118 5.32 16.59 23.56
C PRO A 118 6.11 17.80 24.07
N GLY A 119 5.51 18.99 24.06
CA GLY A 119 5.99 20.13 24.85
C GLY A 119 6.92 21.14 24.18
N VAL A 120 6.47 21.81 23.12
CA VAL A 120 6.91 23.21 22.87
C VAL A 120 5.67 24.09 22.94
N ARG A 121 5.36 24.62 24.13
CA ARG A 121 4.64 25.90 24.20
C ARG A 121 5.55 26.92 23.51
N ARG A 122 5.17 27.37 22.31
CA ARG A 122 5.87 28.47 21.64
C ARG A 122 5.65 29.74 22.46
N SER A 123 6.65 30.13 23.25
CA SER A 123 6.76 31.47 23.83
C SER A 123 7.79 32.36 23.13
N SER A 124 8.40 31.89 22.02
CA SER A 124 9.38 32.69 21.26
C SER A 124 9.13 32.59 19.76
N PRO A 125 9.33 33.69 18.99
CA PRO A 125 9.16 33.69 17.55
C PRO A 125 10.19 32.77 16.88
N PRO A 126 9.87 32.18 15.70
CA PRO A 126 10.73 31.21 15.06
C PRO A 126 12.06 31.85 14.61
N PRO A 127 13.22 31.19 14.82
CA PRO A 127 14.45 31.63 14.17
C PRO A 127 14.33 31.42 12.66
N LYS A 128 14.93 32.33 11.89
CA LYS A 128 14.94 32.31 10.42
C LYS A 128 15.45 30.95 9.91
N ALA A 129 14.74 30.38 8.94
CA ALA A 129 15.01 29.07 8.37
C ALA A 129 16.42 28.99 7.75
N GLY A 130 17.32 28.27 8.41
CA GLY A 130 18.59 27.81 7.86
C GLY A 130 18.50 26.32 7.53
N TRP A 131 18.61 25.97 6.25
CA TRP A 131 18.66 24.57 5.81
C TRP A 131 19.98 23.92 6.23
N ILE A 132 19.95 22.99 7.19
CA ILE A 132 21.11 22.17 7.53
C ILE A 132 20.98 20.82 6.81
N SER A 133 21.65 20.69 5.66
CA SER A 133 21.83 19.41 4.98
C SER A 133 22.82 18.53 5.75
N ARG A 134 22.34 17.61 6.59
CA ARG A 134 23.22 16.56 7.15
C ARG A 134 23.39 15.44 6.14
N LYS A 135 24.51 15.45 5.42
CA LYS A 135 24.99 14.31 4.62
C LYS A 135 25.21 13.10 5.54
N TRP A 136 24.52 12.00 5.23
CA TRP A 136 24.71 10.70 5.88
C TRP A 136 26.08 10.13 5.52
N ARG A 137 26.90 9.76 6.52
CA ARG A 137 28.16 9.01 6.34
C ARG A 137 28.06 7.66 7.05
N PRO A 138 28.25 6.52 6.37
CA PRO A 138 28.22 5.22 7.02
C PRO A 138 29.52 4.98 7.82
N LYS A 139 29.39 4.51 9.06
CA LYS A 139 30.52 4.09 9.90
C LYS A 139 31.16 2.82 9.33
N ARG A 140 32.35 2.92 8.73
CA ARG A 140 33.20 1.75 8.42
C ARG A 140 33.71 1.12 9.72
N ARG A 141 33.28 -0.09 10.04
CA ARG A 141 33.93 -0.95 11.06
C ARG A 141 35.29 -1.40 10.50
N LYS A 142 36.40 -0.96 11.11
CA LYS A 142 37.73 -1.49 10.83
C LYS A 142 37.80 -2.93 11.37
N LYS A 143 37.98 -3.92 10.51
CA LYS A 143 38.45 -5.27 10.92
C LYS A 143 39.96 -5.17 11.10
N SER A 144 40.44 -5.38 12.33
CA SER A 144 41.85 -5.54 12.65
C SER A 144 42.33 -6.91 12.16
N ILE A 145 43.32 -6.92 11.27
CA ILE A 145 44.05 -8.13 10.86
C ILE A 145 45.28 -8.23 11.78
N PRO A 146 45.55 -9.37 12.44
CA PRO A 146 46.76 -9.54 13.24
C PRO A 146 47.99 -9.75 12.35
N SER A 147 49.12 -9.17 12.78
CA SER A 147 50.43 -9.20 12.11
C SER A 147 51.07 -10.60 12.07
N PRO A 148 51.91 -10.93 11.08
CA PRO A 148 52.59 -12.22 11.00
C PRO A 148 53.72 -12.28 12.04
N SER A 149 53.70 -13.31 12.88
CA SER A 149 54.79 -13.63 13.80
C SER A 149 56.00 -14.21 13.04
N THR A 150 57.17 -13.80 13.52
CA THR A 150 58.52 -14.13 13.08
C THR A 150 58.83 -15.64 13.14
N ARG A 151 59.39 -16.19 12.06
CA ARG A 151 60.12 -17.48 12.07
C ARG A 151 61.47 -17.30 12.77
N PRO A 152 61.95 -18.27 13.56
CA PRO A 152 63.38 -18.48 13.73
C PRO A 152 63.92 -19.46 12.68
N ARG A 153 65.15 -19.18 12.23
CA ARG A 153 65.97 -20.04 11.37
C ARG A 153 66.51 -21.24 12.15
N ALA A 154 66.53 -22.41 11.51
CA ALA A 154 67.61 -23.39 11.51
C ALA A 154 67.48 -24.19 10.20
#